data_AF-A0A1I6IB19-F1
#
_entry.id   AF-A0A1I6IB19-F1
#
_cell.length_a   1.000
_cell.length_b   1.000
_cell.length_c   1.000
_cell.angle_alpha   90.00
_cell.angle_beta   90.00
_cell.angle_gamma   90.00
#
_symmetry.space_group_name_H-M   'P 1'
#
loop_
_entity.id
_entity.type
_entity.pdbx_description
1 polymer ?
#
loop_
_entity_poly.entity_id
_entity_poly.type
_entity_poly.pdbx_seq_one_letter_code
_entity_poly.pdbx_strand_id
1 'polypeptide(L)'
;MAVQAVYFSDKDGLDMALKHPETLLFTNKADADARDRILELSEEIREFLTRKVEGLDEETADRCALAIAENKDLFQKALKKPQLLNEEAAEN
;
A
#
# COMPACT_ATOMS: atom_id res chain seq x y z
N MET A 1 2.23 7.15 -33.83
CA MET A 1 2.55 6.74 -32.45
C MET A 1 1.24 6.36 -31.79
N ALA A 2 1.09 5.10 -31.36
CA ALA A 2 -0.10 4.71 -30.62
C ALA A 2 -0.01 5.33 -29.22
N VAL A 3 -0.91 6.25 -28.90
CA VAL A 3 -0.98 6.82 -27.54
C VAL A 3 -1.70 5.79 -26.69
N GLN A 4 -0.93 4.98 -25.95
CA GLN A 4 -1.49 4.04 -25.00
C GLN A 4 -1.86 4.83 -23.75
N ALA A 5 -3.14 4.84 -23.38
CA ALA A 5 -3.58 5.50 -22.15
C ALA A 5 -2.99 4.73 -20.96
N VAL A 6 -2.20 5.43 -20.15
CA VAL A 6 -1.64 4.93 -18.89
C VAL A 6 -2.33 5.66 -17.74
N TYR A 7 -2.64 4.92 -16.68
CA TYR A 7 -3.28 5.44 -15.48
C TYR A 7 -2.23 5.52 -14.38
N PHE A 8 -2.33 6.50 -13.50
CA PHE A 8 -1.44 6.66 -12.36
C PHE A 8 -2.28 7.01 -11.13
N SER A 9 -1.75 6.70 -9.95
CA SER A 9 -2.37 7.08 -8.68
C SER A 9 -2.32 8.60 -8.53
N ASP A 10 -3.45 9.23 -8.23
CA ASP A 10 -3.54 10.67 -8.01
C ASP A 10 -2.71 11.08 -6.77
N LYS A 11 -2.53 10.16 -5.80
CA LYS A 11 -1.67 10.36 -4.62
C LYS A 11 -0.17 10.23 -4.89
N ASP A 12 0.27 9.29 -5.72
CA ASP A 12 1.68 9.21 -6.13
C ASP A 12 2.07 10.46 -6.95
N GLY A 13 1.13 10.95 -7.77
CA GLY A 13 1.34 12.10 -8.64
C GLY A 13 2.13 11.75 -9.91
N LEU A 14 1.91 12.52 -10.98
CA LEU A 14 2.50 12.25 -12.30
C LEU A 14 4.04 12.22 -12.26
N ASP A 15 4.66 13.04 -11.41
CA ASP A 15 6.12 13.13 -11.29
C ASP A 15 6.77 11.87 -10.65
N MET A 16 6.12 11.25 -9.66
CA MET A 16 6.58 9.95 -9.13
C MET A 16 6.32 8.84 -10.14
N ALA A 17 5.15 8.85 -10.79
CA ALA A 17 4.78 7.84 -11.78
C ALA A 17 5.75 7.79 -12.97
N LEU A 18 6.24 8.95 -13.42
CA LEU A 18 7.26 9.04 -14.47
C LEU A 18 8.66 8.61 -14.00
N LYS A 19 8.96 8.71 -12.69
CA LYS A 19 10.23 8.23 -12.11
C LYS A 19 10.25 6.71 -11.90
N HIS A 20 9.10 6.12 -11.63
CA HIS A 20 8.94 4.67 -11.47
C HIS A 20 7.83 4.11 -12.37
N PRO A 21 8.02 4.18 -13.70
CA PRO A 21 6.97 3.84 -14.66
C PRO A 21 6.56 2.36 -14.63
N GLU A 22 7.41 1.46 -14.16
CA GLU A 22 7.10 0.03 -14.11
C GLU A 22 6.21 -0.37 -12.93
N THR A 23 6.19 0.42 -11.86
CA THR A 23 5.44 0.12 -10.62
C THR A 23 4.29 1.09 -10.35
N LEU A 24 4.34 2.28 -10.94
CA LEU A 24 3.37 3.36 -10.67
C LEU A 24 2.52 3.74 -11.89
N LEU A 25 2.81 3.19 -13.08
CA LEU A 25 1.90 3.28 -14.23
C LEU A 25 1.08 2.00 -14.32
N PHE A 26 -0.22 2.18 -14.26
CA PHE A 26 -1.20 1.11 -14.35
C PHE A 26 -1.80 1.07 -15.76
N THR A 27 -2.09 -0.14 -16.23
CA THR A 27 -2.73 -0.37 -17.53
C THR A 27 -4.23 -0.10 -17.50
N ASN A 28 -4.83 -0.08 -16.31
CA ASN A 28 -6.24 0.20 -16.12
C ASN A 28 -6.45 1.18 -14.94
N LYS A 29 -7.59 1.86 -14.95
CA LYS A 29 -7.96 2.83 -13.91
C LYS A 29 -8.22 2.18 -12.55
N ALA A 30 -8.74 0.95 -12.54
CA ALA A 30 -9.11 0.26 -11.31
C ALA A 30 -7.90 -0.03 -10.42
N ASP A 31 -6.75 -0.35 -11.02
CA ASP A 31 -5.51 -0.61 -10.30
C ASP A 31 -4.91 0.70 -9.74
N ALA A 32 -5.02 1.81 -10.48
CA ALA A 32 -4.66 3.13 -9.98
C ALA A 32 -5.54 3.55 -8.80
N ASP A 33 -6.87 3.37 -8.92
CA ASP A 33 -7.82 3.64 -7.82
C ASP A 33 -7.56 2.73 -6.61
N ALA A 34 -7.12 1.47 -6.83
CA ALA A 34 -6.76 0.54 -5.76
C ALA A 34 -5.47 0.98 -5.04
N ARG A 35 -4.47 1.43 -5.79
CA ARG A 35 -3.23 2.03 -5.27
C ARG A 35 -3.52 3.25 -4.42
N ASP A 36 -4.38 4.16 -4.89
CA ASP A 36 -4.81 5.34 -4.13
C ASP A 36 -5.42 4.96 -2.78
N ARG A 37 -6.27 3.93 -2.74
CA ARG A 37 -6.87 3.42 -1.50
C ARG A 37 -5.85 2.80 -0.55
N ILE A 38 -4.82 2.13 -1.07
CA ILE A 38 -3.73 1.57 -0.27
C ILE A 38 -2.91 2.70 0.35
N LEU A 39 -2.57 3.73 -0.43
CA LEU A 39 -1.83 4.89 0.06
C LEU A 39 -2.61 5.66 1.13
N GLU A 40 -3.90 5.89 0.91
CA GLU A 40 -4.80 6.48 1.92
C GLU A 40 -4.84 5.66 3.21
N LEU A 41 -4.98 4.33 3.10
CA LEU A 41 -4.98 3.45 4.27
C LEU A 41 -3.62 3.46 4.99
N SER A 42 -2.51 3.48 4.25
CA SER A 42 -1.15 3.53 4.80
C SER A 42 -0.94 4.81 5.62
N GLU A 43 -1.35 5.98 5.12
CA GLU A 43 -1.23 7.24 5.86
C GLU A 43 -1.97 7.18 7.21
N GLU A 44 -3.21 6.69 7.22
CA GLU A 44 -4.01 6.55 8.45
C GLU A 44 -3.39 5.56 9.45
N ILE A 45 -2.87 4.42 8.95
CA ILE A 45 -2.20 3.43 9.80
C ILE A 45 -0.91 4.01 10.38
N ARG A 46 -0.14 4.75 9.59
CA ARG A 46 1.07 5.41 10.07
C ARG A 46 0.73 6.37 11.19
N GLU A 47 -0.23 7.27 10.98
CA GLU A 47 -0.67 8.20 12.03
C GLU A 47 -1.11 7.46 13.29
N PHE A 48 -1.84 6.36 13.13
CA PHE A 48 -2.23 5.51 14.24
C PHE A 48 -1.02 4.92 14.96
N LEU A 49 -0.04 4.38 14.24
CA LEU A 49 1.18 3.78 14.79
C LEU A 49 2.03 4.81 15.52
N THR A 50 2.29 5.97 14.91
CA THR A 50 3.05 7.06 15.53
C THR A 50 2.36 7.59 16.80
N ARG A 51 1.02 7.61 16.84
CA ARG A 51 0.25 8.01 18.04
C ARG A 51 0.21 6.93 19.13
N LYS A 52 0.24 5.65 18.76
CA LYS A 52 0.09 4.52 19.70
C LYS A 52 1.41 3.95 20.20
N VAL A 53 2.47 4.08 19.42
CA VAL A 53 3.79 3.54 19.70
C VAL A 53 4.74 4.71 19.91
N GLU A 54 4.87 5.14 21.17
CA GLU A 54 5.84 6.18 21.54
C GLU A 54 7.26 5.70 21.25
N GLY A 55 8.02 6.51 20.50
CA GLY A 55 9.39 6.18 20.09
C GLY A 55 9.49 5.35 18.81
N LEU A 56 8.39 5.13 18.09
CA LEU A 56 8.45 4.58 16.74
C LEU A 56 9.02 5.62 15.76
N ASP A 57 10.10 5.24 15.09
CA ASP A 57 10.72 6.06 14.05
C ASP A 57 9.78 6.24 12.86
N GLU A 58 9.75 7.45 12.27
CA GLU A 58 8.86 7.79 11.16
C GLU A 58 9.06 6.89 9.94
N GLU A 59 10.31 6.53 9.61
CA GLU A 59 10.60 5.64 8.48
C GLU A 59 10.07 4.23 8.76
N THR A 60 10.19 3.78 10.01
CA THR A 60 9.66 2.47 10.41
C THR A 60 8.14 2.48 10.43
N ALA A 61 7.52 3.57 10.89
CA ALA A 61 6.07 3.74 10.88
C ALA A 61 5.51 3.72 9.45
N ASP A 62 6.14 4.44 8.51
CA ASP A 62 5.79 4.43 7.08
C ASP A 62 5.88 3.01 6.50
N ARG A 63 7.00 2.32 6.74
CA ARG A 63 7.21 0.95 6.21
C ARG A 63 6.22 -0.06 6.78
N CYS A 64 5.94 0.02 8.08
CA CYS A 64 4.94 -0.83 8.72
C CYS A 64 3.55 -0.54 8.17
N ALA A 65 3.19 0.74 8.04
CA ALA A 65 1.88 1.14 7.56
C ALA A 65 1.63 0.70 6.11
N LEU A 66 2.64 0.86 5.25
CA LEU A 66 2.56 0.42 3.86
C LEU A 66 2.41 -1.09 3.78
N ALA A 67 3.21 -1.86 4.53
CA ALA A 67 3.11 -3.32 4.56
C ALA A 67 1.72 -3.79 5.02
N ILE A 68 1.13 -3.13 6.02
CA ILE A 68 -0.23 -3.46 6.48
C ILE A 68 -1.28 -3.08 5.43
N ALA A 69 -1.13 -1.94 4.78
CA ALA A 69 -2.08 -1.46 3.77
C ALA A 69 -2.05 -2.32 2.50
N GLU A 70 -0.89 -2.75 2.04
CA GLU A 70 -0.72 -3.68 0.92
C GLU A 70 -1.31 -5.06 1.25
N ASN A 71 -1.15 -5.53 2.49
CA ASN A 71 -1.67 -6.80 2.97
C ASN A 71 -3.04 -6.66 3.66
N LYS A 72 -3.84 -5.63 3.33
CA LYS A 72 -5.12 -5.32 3.99
C LYS A 72 -6.04 -6.54 4.06
N ASP A 73 -6.14 -7.34 2.99
CA ASP A 73 -6.99 -8.53 2.97
C ASP A 73 -6.51 -9.62 3.94
N LEU A 74 -5.19 -9.81 4.05
CA LEU A 74 -4.58 -10.70 5.04
C LEU A 74 -4.87 -10.19 6.45
N PHE A 75 -4.67 -8.89 6.71
CA PHE A 75 -4.96 -8.29 8.00
C PHE A 75 -6.45 -8.38 8.36
N GLN A 76 -7.37 -8.17 7.41
CA GLN A 76 -8.81 -8.35 7.65
C GLN A 76 -9.17 -9.80 8.00
N LYS A 77 -8.55 -10.78 7.36
CA LYS A 77 -8.70 -12.20 7.70
C LYS A 77 -8.07 -12.51 9.07
N ALA A 78 -6.90 -11.97 9.34
CA ALA A 78 -6.18 -12.11 10.60
C ALA A 78 -6.95 -11.55 11.79
N LEU A 79 -7.64 -10.41 11.63
CA LEU A 79 -8.49 -9.84 12.67
C LEU A 79 -9.63 -10.78 13.09
N LYS A 80 -10.07 -11.68 12.20
CA LYS A 80 -11.05 -12.74 12.53
C LYS A 80 -10.39 -14.03 13.00
N LYS A 81 -9.24 -14.38 12.42
CA LYS A 81 -8.46 -15.58 12.74
C LYS A 81 -6.98 -15.21 12.76
N PRO A 82 -6.41 -14.89 13.93
CA PRO A 82 -5.04 -14.38 14.03
C PRO A 82 -3.97 -15.37 13.54
N GLN A 83 -4.32 -16.65 13.45
CA GLN A 83 -3.46 -17.72 12.90
C GLN A 83 -3.12 -17.49 11.41
N LEU A 84 -4.05 -16.93 10.63
CA LEU A 84 -3.86 -16.71 9.18
C LEU A 84 -2.76 -15.70 8.87
N LEU A 85 -2.46 -14.78 9.81
CA LEU A 85 -1.40 -13.78 9.62
C LEU A 85 -0.02 -14.41 9.50
N ASN A 86 0.19 -15.57 10.12
CA ASN A 86 1.45 -16.31 10.10
C ASN A 86 1.43 -17.49 9.11
N GLU A 87 0.34 -17.70 8.36
CA GLU A 87 0.25 -18.78 7.38
C GLU A 87 0.96 -18.44 6.06
N GLU A 88 1.20 -17.16 5.75
CA GLU A 88 1.93 -16.72 4.53
C GLU A 88 3.47 -16.78 4.64
N ALA A 89 4.01 -17.84 5.25
CA ALA A 89 5.42 -18.22 5.07
C ALA A 89 5.63 -19.74 5.03
N ALA A 90 4.56 -20.52 4.86
CA ALA A 90 4.66 -21.97 4.75
C ALA A 90 3.86 -22.46 3.55
N GLU A 91 4.26 -22.09 2.32
CA GLU A 91 4.05 -22.94 1.14
C GLU A 91 4.85 -22.43 -0.09
N ASN A 92 5.93 -23.17 -0.36
CA ASN A 92 6.60 -23.52 -1.63
C ASN A 92 7.31 -22.44 -2.48
#